data_AF-A0A1I0DVB8-F1
#
_entry.id   AF-A0A1I0DVB8-F1
#
_cell.length_a   1.000
_cell.length_b   1.000
_cell.length_c   1.000
_cell.angle_alpha   90.00
_cell.angle_beta   90.00
_cell.angle_gamma   90.00
#
_symmetry.space_group_name_H-M   'P 1'
#
loop_
_entity.id
_entity.type
_entity.pdbx_description
1 polymer ?
#
loop_
_entity_poly.entity_id
_entity_poly.type
_entity_poly.pdbx_seq_one_letter_code
_entity_poly.pdbx_strand_id
1 'polypeptide(L)'
;MFVFLNKHCFNGLYRVNARGLFNVPYNKSVRESCSKESILAVSRSLQKVNIMKGDFQSACDLAKKDDFVFIDSPYAPLNPTSFESHTKEGFDIESHRRLAAVFRELTERGCYCMLTNHNTDFINQLYADFNKVVVDVKRMINSDGKNRVGQEIIITNY
;
A
#
# COMPACT_ATOMS: atom_id res chain seq x y z
N MET A 1 18.09 9.56 10.93
CA MET A 1 16.96 9.81 11.86
C MET A 1 15.76 8.88 11.59
N PHE A 2 15.19 8.84 10.38
CA PHE A 2 14.00 8.02 10.09
C PHE A 2 14.15 6.53 10.44
N VAL A 3 15.22 5.87 9.96
CA VAL A 3 15.47 4.44 10.22
C VAL A 3 15.56 4.13 11.72
N PHE A 4 16.17 5.02 12.50
CA PHE A 4 16.22 4.91 13.95
C PHE A 4 14.82 4.99 14.56
N LEU A 5 14.03 6.02 14.26
CA LEU A 5 12.67 6.13 14.79
C LEU A 5 11.80 4.92 14.41
N ASN A 6 11.88 4.45 13.16
CA ASN A 6 11.14 3.29 12.70
C ASN A 6 11.53 2.00 13.43
N LYS A 7 12.78 1.81 13.82
CA LYS A 7 13.22 0.56 14.50
C LYS A 7 13.03 0.60 16.01
N HIS A 8 12.93 1.79 16.58
CA HIS A 8 12.91 2.01 18.03
C HIS A 8 11.56 2.49 18.56
N CYS A 9 10.58 2.81 17.71
CA CYS A 9 9.24 3.17 18.14
C CYS A 9 8.23 2.02 17.98
N PHE A 10 7.08 2.14 18.64
CA PHE A 10 6.06 1.08 18.74
C PHE A 10 5.68 0.48 17.37
N ASN A 11 5.81 -0.85 17.25
CA ASN A 11 5.53 -1.65 16.04
C ASN A 11 6.16 -1.16 14.73
N GLY A 12 7.22 -0.35 14.82
CA GLY A 12 7.81 0.32 13.66
C GLY A 12 6.83 1.18 12.86
N LEU A 13 5.84 1.75 13.55
CA LEU A 13 4.88 2.65 12.96
C LEU A 13 5.55 3.99 12.61
N TYR A 14 5.21 4.54 11.45
CA TYR A 14 5.40 5.95 11.15
C TYR A 14 4.05 6.67 11.23
N ARG A 15 3.92 7.60 12.17
CA ARG A 15 2.69 8.39 12.37
C ARG A 15 3.05 9.81 12.78
N VAL A 16 2.38 10.77 12.16
CA VAL A 16 2.46 12.19 12.50
C VAL A 16 1.10 12.68 12.98
N ASN A 17 1.08 13.78 13.72
CA ASN A 17 -0.15 14.50 14.04
C ASN A 17 -0.49 15.50 12.93
N ALA A 18 -1.65 16.18 13.04
CA ALA A 18 -2.09 17.20 12.08
C ALA A 18 -1.13 18.42 11.91
N ARG A 19 -0.09 18.53 12.76
CA ARG A 19 0.98 19.53 12.61
C ARG A 19 2.22 18.97 11.90
N GLY A 20 2.15 17.75 11.38
CA GLY A 20 3.27 17.03 10.76
C GLY A 20 4.33 16.52 11.75
N LEU A 21 4.05 16.54 13.06
CA LEU A 21 5.02 16.13 14.08
C LEU A 21 4.87 14.64 14.39
N PHE A 22 5.99 13.92 14.37
CA PHE A 22 6.05 12.50 14.74
C PHE A 22 5.55 12.26 16.17
N ASN A 23 4.66 11.28 16.36
CA ASN A 23 3.99 11.05 17.65
C ASN A 23 3.91 9.57 18.06
N VAL A 24 4.88 8.74 17.65
CA VAL A 24 4.93 7.32 18.02
C VAL A 24 5.87 7.13 19.22
N PRO A 25 5.40 6.50 20.32
CA PRO A 25 6.21 6.30 21.52
C PRO A 25 7.36 5.32 21.29
N TYR A 26 8.44 5.50 22.05
CA TYR A 26 9.59 4.59 22.10
C TYR A 26 9.18 3.21 22.63
N ASN A 27 9.66 2.14 22.00
CA ASN A 27 9.31 0.75 22.32
C ASN A 27 10.31 0.04 23.25
N LYS A 28 11.30 0.77 23.79
CA LYS A 28 12.40 0.22 24.62
C LYS A 28 13.38 -0.70 23.88
N SER A 29 13.37 -0.72 22.55
CA SER A 29 14.33 -1.49 21.76
C SER A 29 15.73 -0.93 21.90
N VAL A 30 16.66 -1.79 22.32
CA VAL A 30 18.11 -1.54 22.36
C VAL A 30 18.85 -2.16 21.17
N ARG A 31 18.11 -2.72 20.20
CA ARG A 31 18.69 -3.37 19.02
C ARG A 31 19.30 -2.33 18.08
N GLU A 32 20.31 -2.72 17.30
CA GLU A 32 20.79 -1.86 16.22
C GLU A 32 19.67 -1.56 15.21
N SER A 33 19.61 -0.32 14.72
CA SER A 33 18.58 0.06 13.75
C SER A 33 18.82 -0.59 12.38
N CYS A 34 20.08 -0.66 11.94
CA CYS A 34 20.48 -1.24 10.67
C CYS A 34 21.99 -1.53 10.66
N SER A 35 22.41 -2.54 9.90
CA SER A 35 23.82 -2.82 9.66
C SER A 35 24.35 -2.09 8.43
N LYS A 36 25.66 -1.83 8.39
CA LYS A 36 26.35 -1.25 7.23
C LYS A 36 26.14 -2.10 5.98
N GLU A 37 26.18 -3.41 6.14
CA GLU A 37 26.02 -4.39 5.07
C GLU A 37 24.63 -4.28 4.44
N SER A 38 23.59 -4.11 5.27
CA SER A 38 22.21 -3.92 4.78
C SER A 38 22.05 -2.63 3.98
N ILE A 39 22.65 -1.52 4.44
CA ILE A 39 22.60 -0.23 3.74
C ILE A 39 23.30 -0.34 2.40
N LEU A 40 24.49 -0.94 2.36
CA LEU A 40 25.25 -1.10 1.12
C LEU A 40 24.54 -2.03 0.13
N ALA A 41 23.87 -3.08 0.61
CA ALA A 41 23.07 -3.96 -0.23
C ALA A 41 21.90 -3.21 -0.88
N VAL A 42 21.12 -2.47 -0.08
CA VAL A 42 20.00 -1.64 -0.60
C VAL A 42 20.51 -0.59 -1.58
N SER A 43 21.62 0.09 -1.26
CA SER A 43 22.24 1.09 -2.14
C SER A 43 22.58 0.50 -3.51
N ARG A 44 23.16 -0.70 -3.56
CA ARG A 44 23.47 -1.40 -4.82
C ARG A 44 22.20 -1.74 -5.61
N SER A 45 21.17 -2.26 -4.95
CA SER A 45 19.90 -2.60 -5.61
C SER A 45 19.18 -1.39 -6.21
N LEU A 46 19.29 -0.21 -5.57
CA LEU A 46 18.62 1.01 -6.03
C LEU A 46 19.36 1.77 -7.13
N GLN A 47 20.60 1.37 -7.50
CA GLN A 47 21.38 2.10 -8.53
C GLN A 47 20.71 2.19 -9.91
N LYS A 48 19.76 1.30 -10.20
CA LYS A 48 19.03 1.24 -11.48
C LYS A 48 17.54 1.56 -11.32
N VAL A 49 17.16 2.16 -10.19
CA VAL A 49 15.76 2.45 -9.84
C VAL A 49 15.54 3.95 -9.86
N ASN A 50 14.51 4.39 -10.58
CA ASN A 50 14.02 5.76 -10.51
C ASN A 50 13.06 5.87 -9.32
N ILE A 51 13.43 6.66 -8.31
CA ILE A 51 12.58 6.89 -7.13
C ILE A 51 11.84 8.21 -7.31
N MET A 52 10.51 8.16 -7.26
CA MET A 52 9.64 9.32 -7.45
C MET A 52 8.86 9.62 -6.16
N LYS A 53 8.57 10.90 -5.93
CA LYS A 53 7.65 11.37 -4.90
C LYS A 53 6.55 12.18 -5.58
N GLY A 54 5.31 11.73 -5.46
CA GLY A 54 4.17 12.40 -6.07
C GLY A 54 2.91 11.55 -5.99
N ASP A 55 1.90 11.97 -6.76
CA ASP A 55 0.67 11.22 -6.95
C ASP A 55 0.91 9.97 -7.82
N PHE A 56 0.13 8.91 -7.59
CA PHE A 56 0.29 7.64 -8.28
C PHE A 56 0.02 7.74 -9.79
N GLN A 57 -0.81 8.69 -10.25
CA GLN A 57 -1.05 8.88 -11.68
C GLN A 57 0.25 9.24 -12.38
N SER A 58 0.98 10.23 -11.85
CA SER A 58 2.25 10.69 -12.42
C SER A 58 3.33 9.61 -12.41
N ALA A 59 3.29 8.67 -11.46
CA ALA A 59 4.21 7.53 -11.45
C ALA A 59 3.94 6.55 -12.60
N CYS A 60 2.73 6.56 -13.16
CA CYS A 60 2.30 5.67 -14.24
C CYS A 60 2.42 6.31 -15.64
N ASP A 61 2.77 7.61 -15.74
CA ASP A 61 2.83 8.34 -17.02
C ASP A 61 3.83 7.73 -18.01
N LEU A 62 4.93 7.16 -17.51
CA LEU A 62 5.99 6.57 -18.33
C LEU A 62 5.76 5.09 -18.68
N ALA A 63 4.72 4.46 -18.11
CA ALA A 63 4.41 3.06 -18.40
C ALA A 63 3.93 2.90 -19.85
N LYS A 64 4.48 1.91 -20.54
CA LYS A 64 4.20 1.61 -21.95
C LYS A 64 3.80 0.15 -22.12
N LYS A 65 3.36 -0.18 -23.32
CA LYS A 65 3.02 -1.55 -23.73
C LYS A 65 4.10 -2.54 -23.29
N ASP A 66 3.65 -3.69 -22.78
CA ASP A 66 4.43 -4.80 -22.25
C ASP A 66 5.17 -4.54 -20.92
N ASP A 67 5.06 -3.34 -20.33
CA ASP A 67 5.51 -3.12 -18.96
C ASP A 67 4.60 -3.83 -17.94
N PHE A 68 5.18 -4.22 -16.81
CA PHE A 68 4.44 -4.77 -15.67
C PHE A 68 4.29 -3.71 -14.57
N VAL A 69 3.05 -3.39 -14.21
CA VAL A 69 2.71 -2.41 -13.18
C VAL A 69 2.07 -3.13 -11.99
N PHE A 70 2.78 -3.11 -10.86
CA PHE A 70 2.29 -3.63 -9.59
C PHE A 70 1.83 -2.48 -8.69
N ILE A 71 0.60 -2.57 -8.19
CA ILE A 71 -0.06 -1.52 -7.40
C ILE A 71 -0.49 -2.07 -6.04
N ASP A 72 0.12 -1.55 -4.98
CA ASP A 72 -0.25 -1.83 -3.60
C ASP A 72 -0.66 -0.52 -2.90
N SER A 73 -1.86 -0.04 -3.24
CA SER A 73 -2.44 1.19 -2.69
C SER A 73 -2.84 1.00 -1.22
N PRO A 74 -3.09 2.07 -0.45
CA PRO A 74 -3.82 1.96 0.82
C PRO A 74 -5.13 1.17 0.63
N TYR A 75 -5.42 0.25 1.53
CA TYR A 75 -6.57 -0.65 1.36
C TYR A 75 -7.88 0.04 1.68
N ALA A 76 -8.90 -0.26 0.87
CA ALA A 76 -10.23 0.24 1.13
C ALA A 76 -10.73 -0.30 2.47
N PRO A 77 -11.39 0.51 3.30
CA PRO A 77 -11.91 0.08 4.58
C PRO A 77 -12.87 -1.10 4.42
N LEU A 78 -12.83 -2.02 5.38
CA LEU A 78 -13.71 -3.19 5.41
C LEU A 78 -15.19 -2.82 5.56
N ASN A 79 -15.48 -1.73 6.27
CA ASN A 79 -16.85 -1.30 6.56
C ASN A 79 -17.13 0.07 5.92
N PRO A 80 -18.24 0.24 5.18
CA PRO A 80 -18.60 1.52 4.55
C PRO A 80 -18.69 2.69 5.54
N THR A 81 -19.16 2.45 6.76
CA THR A 81 -19.26 3.47 7.82
C THR A 81 -17.90 3.95 8.35
N SER A 82 -16.82 3.21 8.08
CA SER A 82 -15.47 3.61 8.49
C SER A 82 -14.78 4.57 7.51
N PHE A 83 -15.33 4.77 6.30
CA PHE A 83 -14.85 5.76 5.35
C PHE A 83 -14.86 7.19 5.92
N GLU A 84 -15.84 7.54 6.76
CA GLU A 84 -15.94 8.88 7.35
C GLU A 84 -14.87 9.17 8.43
N SER A 85 -14.27 8.11 9.00
CA SER A 85 -13.35 8.25 10.14
C SER A 85 -11.86 8.19 9.76
N HIS A 86 -11.51 7.58 8.63
CA HIS A 86 -10.11 7.36 8.20
C HIS A 86 -9.64 8.35 7.13
N THR A 87 -10.51 9.23 6.67
CA THR A 87 -10.30 10.13 5.50
C THR A 87 -9.58 11.44 5.80
N LYS A 88 -9.07 11.67 7.02
CA LYS A 88 -8.36 12.93 7.28
C LYS A 88 -6.99 13.04 6.61
N GLU A 89 -6.30 11.93 6.32
CA GLU A 89 -4.99 11.96 5.65
C GLU A 89 -4.73 10.66 4.86
N GLY A 90 -4.98 10.65 3.54
CA GLY A 90 -4.12 9.88 2.63
C GLY A 90 -4.72 9.26 1.38
N PHE A 91 -5.88 8.61 1.44
CA PHE A 91 -6.48 7.91 0.29
C PHE A 91 -7.97 7.66 0.51
N ASP A 92 -8.82 8.39 -0.19
CA ASP A 92 -10.28 8.34 -0.03
C ASP A 92 -10.97 7.51 -1.13
N ILE A 93 -12.30 7.45 -1.08
CA ILE A 93 -13.13 6.76 -2.08
C ILE A 93 -12.80 7.26 -3.50
N GLU A 94 -12.66 8.57 -3.66
CA GLU A 94 -12.37 9.18 -4.96
C GLU A 94 -10.95 8.84 -5.44
N SER A 95 -10.00 8.68 -4.52
CA SER A 95 -8.65 8.17 -4.82
C SER A 95 -8.70 6.73 -5.33
N HIS A 96 -9.53 5.87 -4.75
CA HIS A 96 -9.76 4.52 -5.28
C HIS A 96 -10.44 4.52 -6.66
N ARG A 97 -11.38 5.43 -6.91
CA ARG A 97 -12.00 5.59 -8.23
C ARG A 97 -10.99 6.07 -9.27
N ARG A 98 -10.17 7.08 -8.94
CA ARG A 98 -9.05 7.56 -9.77
C ARG A 98 -8.08 6.43 -10.08
N LEU A 99 -7.73 5.61 -9.09
CA LEU A 99 -6.84 4.47 -9.30
C LEU A 99 -7.44 3.43 -10.25
N ALA A 100 -8.73 3.12 -10.12
CA ALA A 100 -9.41 2.21 -11.03
C ALA A 100 -9.48 2.75 -12.47
N ALA A 101 -9.53 4.08 -12.65
CA ALA A 101 -9.43 4.70 -13.97
C ALA A 101 -8.01 4.54 -14.57
N VAL A 102 -6.96 4.80 -13.77
CA VAL A 102 -5.56 4.56 -14.20
C VAL A 102 -5.32 3.10 -14.55
N PHE A 103 -5.87 2.16 -13.78
CA PHE A 103 -5.72 0.72 -14.06
C PHE A 103 -6.31 0.34 -15.43
N ARG A 104 -7.48 0.89 -15.79
CA ARG A 104 -8.08 0.71 -17.12
C ARG A 104 -7.23 1.34 -18.21
N GLU A 105 -6.78 2.57 -18.00
CA GLU A 105 -5.95 3.30 -18.96
C GLU A 105 -4.60 2.60 -19.22
N LEU A 106 -3.95 2.05 -18.18
CA LEU A 106 -2.77 1.20 -18.32
C LEU A 106 -3.05 -0.10 -19.08
N THR A 107 -4.22 -0.69 -18.87
CA THR A 107 -4.69 -1.88 -19.61
C THR A 107 -4.85 -1.55 -21.09
N GLU A 108 -5.50 -0.44 -21.42
CA GLU A 108 -5.68 0.03 -22.80
C GLU A 108 -4.34 0.35 -23.48
N ARG A 109 -3.35 0.85 -22.72
CA ARG A 109 -1.96 1.02 -23.19
C ARG A 109 -1.22 -0.31 -23.44
N GLY A 110 -1.79 -1.44 -23.06
CA GLY A 110 -1.18 -2.77 -23.20
C GLY A 110 -0.16 -3.10 -22.12
N CYS A 111 -0.26 -2.50 -20.93
CA CYS A 111 0.55 -2.88 -19.77
C CYS A 111 -0.06 -4.10 -19.08
N TYR A 112 0.77 -4.95 -18.48
CA TYR A 112 0.31 -5.98 -17.55
C TYR A 112 0.14 -5.36 -16.16
N CYS A 113 -1.07 -5.41 -15.61
CA CYS A 113 -1.38 -4.77 -14.33
C CYS A 113 -1.75 -5.80 -13.27
N MET A 114 -1.23 -5.60 -12.06
CA MET A 114 -1.60 -6.36 -10.87
C MET A 114 -1.86 -5.41 -9.70
N LEU A 115 -2.99 -5.58 -9.01
CA LEU A 115 -3.36 -4.77 -7.85
C LEU A 115 -3.76 -5.64 -6.67
N THR A 116 -3.33 -5.26 -5.47
CA THR A 116 -3.70 -5.88 -4.19
C THR A 116 -4.61 -4.97 -3.38
N ASN A 117 -5.65 -5.53 -2.76
CA ASN A 117 -6.52 -4.79 -1.84
C ASN A 117 -7.28 -5.72 -0.86
N HIS A 118 -8.09 -5.14 0.01
CA HIS A 118 -9.12 -5.89 0.73
C HIS A 118 -10.21 -6.41 -0.22
N ASN A 119 -10.72 -7.61 0.05
CA ASN A 119 -11.86 -8.17 -0.65
C ASN A 119 -13.16 -7.52 -0.13
N THR A 120 -13.54 -6.37 -0.69
CA THR A 120 -14.78 -5.64 -0.36
C THR A 120 -15.68 -5.49 -1.57
N ASP A 121 -16.99 -5.28 -1.37
CA ASP A 121 -17.93 -5.04 -2.47
C ASP A 121 -17.53 -3.83 -3.30
N PHE A 122 -17.04 -2.77 -2.66
CA PHE A 122 -16.57 -1.56 -3.34
C PHE A 122 -15.41 -1.85 -4.30
N ILE A 123 -14.38 -2.59 -3.84
CA ILE A 123 -13.26 -2.98 -4.70
C ILE A 123 -13.73 -3.92 -5.82
N ASN A 124 -14.58 -4.91 -5.51
CA ASN A 124 -15.13 -5.82 -6.51
C ASN A 124 -15.91 -5.09 -7.61
N GLN A 125 -16.65 -4.03 -7.27
CA GLN A 125 -17.38 -3.19 -8.21
C GLN A 125 -16.44 -2.33 -9.07
N LEU A 126 -15.41 -1.72 -8.47
CA LEU A 126 -14.45 -0.90 -9.21
C LEU A 126 -13.70 -1.69 -10.31
N TYR A 127 -13.45 -2.97 -10.06
CA TYR A 127 -12.71 -3.87 -10.94
C TYR A 127 -13.58 -5.04 -11.41
N ALA A 128 -14.85 -4.77 -11.75
CA ALA A 128 -15.80 -5.78 -12.17
C ALA A 128 -15.31 -6.59 -13.39
N ASP A 129 -14.69 -5.90 -14.35
CA ASP A 129 -14.30 -6.41 -15.67
C ASP A 129 -12.92 -7.10 -15.72
N PHE A 130 -12.28 -7.28 -14.56
CA PHE A 130 -10.93 -7.82 -14.45
C PHE A 130 -10.89 -9.18 -13.73
N ASN A 131 -9.80 -9.92 -13.95
CA ASN A 131 -9.56 -11.19 -13.29
C ASN A 131 -9.33 -10.96 -11.79
N LYS A 132 -9.89 -11.83 -10.95
CA LYS A 132 -9.89 -11.68 -9.49
C LYS A 132 -9.56 -13.01 -8.82
N VAL A 133 -8.58 -12.97 -7.92
CA VAL A 133 -8.22 -14.09 -7.04
C VAL A 133 -8.35 -13.62 -5.60
N VAL A 134 -9.17 -14.33 -4.82
CA VAL A 134 -9.33 -14.07 -3.39
C VAL A 134 -8.35 -14.92 -2.60
N VAL A 135 -7.68 -14.31 -1.63
CA VAL A 135 -6.70 -14.96 -0.76
C VAL A 135 -7.12 -14.78 0.70
N ASP A 136 -7.20 -15.89 1.43
CA ASP A 136 -7.44 -15.87 2.87
C ASP A 136 -6.15 -15.47 3.61
N VAL A 137 -6.26 -14.46 4.48
CA VAL A 137 -5.12 -13.90 5.23
C VAL A 137 -5.39 -13.88 6.73
N LYS A 138 -4.32 -14.04 7.52
CA LYS A 138 -4.38 -13.91 8.97
C LYS A 138 -4.08 -12.47 9.40
N ARG A 139 -5.07 -11.79 10.00
CA ARG A 139 -4.90 -10.42 10.50
C ARG A 139 -4.40 -10.43 11.95
N MET A 140 -3.11 -10.24 12.15
CA MET A 140 -2.48 -10.29 13.48
C MET A 140 -2.75 -9.06 14.38
N ILE A 141 -3.62 -8.13 13.95
CA ILE A 141 -3.92 -6.89 14.69
C ILE A 141 -5.06 -7.07 15.70
N ASN A 142 -5.92 -8.11 15.54
CA ASN A 142 -7.02 -8.35 16.46
C ASN A 142 -6.55 -9.00 17.77
N SER A 143 -7.01 -8.47 18.91
CA SER A 143 -6.72 -8.99 20.25
C SER A 143 -7.36 -10.36 20.49
N ASP A 144 -8.49 -10.67 19.84
CA ASP A 144 -9.10 -11.99 19.86
C ASP A 144 -8.54 -12.88 18.74
N GLY A 145 -7.86 -13.97 19.13
CA GLY A 145 -7.23 -14.92 18.24
C GLY A 145 -8.19 -15.65 17.28
N LYS A 146 -9.47 -15.79 17.63
CA LYS A 146 -10.47 -16.47 16.79
C LYS A 146 -10.96 -15.59 15.63
N ASN A 147 -10.82 -14.27 15.75
CA ASN A 147 -11.28 -13.27 14.78
C ASN A 147 -10.13 -12.72 13.91
N ARG A 148 -9.01 -13.44 13.82
CA ARG A 148 -7.83 -13.08 13.00
C ARG A 148 -7.95 -13.60 11.57
N VAL A 149 -9.14 -13.51 10.99
CA VAL A 149 -9.42 -13.92 9.60
C VAL A 149 -9.75 -12.69 8.78
N GLY A 150 -9.34 -12.69 7.52
CA GLY A 150 -9.69 -11.66 6.56
C GLY A 150 -9.39 -12.14 5.16
N GLN A 151 -9.93 -11.41 4.19
CA GLN A 151 -9.71 -11.71 2.78
C GLN A 151 -9.08 -10.51 2.09
N GLU A 152 -8.11 -10.83 1.25
CA GLU A 152 -7.50 -9.91 0.29
C GLU A 152 -7.84 -10.38 -1.11
N ILE A 153 -7.75 -9.46 -2.05
CA ILE A 153 -8.04 -9.71 -3.46
C ILE A 153 -6.85 -9.27 -4.29
N ILE A 154 -6.47 -10.12 -5.23
CA ILE A 154 -5.51 -9.82 -6.30
C ILE A 154 -6.31 -9.63 -7.58
N ILE A 155 -6.11 -8.50 -8.24
CA ILE A 155 -6.79 -8.12 -9.49
C ILE A 155 -5.76 -8.05 -10.62
N THR A 156 -6.03 -8.71 -11.75
CA THR A 156 -5.15 -8.70 -12.95
C THR A 156 -5.93 -8.46 -14.25
N ASN A 157 -5.23 -7.97 -15.28
CA ASN A 157 -5.78 -7.78 -16.63
C ASN A 157 -5.30 -8.83 -17.66
N TYR A 158 -4.74 -9.93 -17.18
CA TYR A 158 -4.21 -11.06 -17.94
C TYR A 158 -4.59 -12.38 -17.25
#